data_AF-A0A8E7S8D6-F1
#
_entry.id   AF-A0A8E7S8D6-F1
#
_cell.length_a   1.000
_cell.length_b   1.000
_cell.length_c   1.000
_cell.angle_alpha   90.00
_cell.angle_beta   90.00
_cell.angle_gamma   90.00
#
_symmetry.space_group_name_H-M   'P 1'
#
loop_
_entity.id
_entity.type
_entity.pdbx_description
1 polymer ?
#
loop_
_entity_poly.entity_id
_entity_poly.type
_entity_poly.pdbx_seq_one_letter_code
_entity_poly.pdbx_strand_id
1 'polypeptide(L)'
;MELKKSISDYTEAEFKKIIEAIINCEGDEKTQDDNLEFFIRVTEHPSGSDLIYYPEGDNDGSTEAIIKEIKEWRAANGKPGFKQA
;
A
#
# COMPACT_ATOMS: atom_id res chain seq x y z
N MET A 1 -14.71 -3.21 -3.28
CA MET A 1 -13.86 -3.23 -4.49
C MET A 1 -13.40 -4.66 -4.72
N GLU A 2 -13.21 -5.09 -5.98
CA GLU A 2 -12.48 -6.34 -6.21
C GLU A 2 -10.97 -6.08 -6.08
N LEU A 3 -10.32 -6.79 -5.17
CA LEU A 3 -8.89 -6.68 -4.93
C LEU A 3 -8.12 -7.50 -5.98
N LYS A 4 -7.30 -6.83 -6.79
CA LYS A 4 -6.46 -7.42 -7.85
C LYS A 4 -5.27 -8.14 -7.20
N LYS A 5 -4.53 -8.93 -7.99
CA LYS A 5 -3.50 -9.84 -7.43
C LYS A 5 -2.11 -9.22 -7.36
N SER A 6 -1.83 -8.24 -8.21
CA SER A 6 -0.52 -7.57 -8.28
C SER A 6 -0.65 -6.07 -8.14
N ILE A 7 0.35 -5.44 -7.53
CA ILE A 7 0.48 -3.98 -7.50
C ILE A 7 0.57 -3.38 -8.91
N SER A 8 1.08 -4.14 -9.89
CA SER A 8 1.17 -3.72 -11.29
C SER A 8 -0.18 -3.71 -12.03
N ASP A 9 -1.24 -4.21 -11.39
CA ASP A 9 -2.61 -4.09 -11.91
C ASP A 9 -3.28 -2.78 -11.48
N TYR A 10 -2.62 -2.00 -10.61
CA TYR A 10 -3.12 -0.75 -10.05
C TYR A 10 -2.33 0.45 -10.56
N THR A 11 -3.05 1.50 -10.93
CA THR A 11 -2.47 2.85 -10.99
C THR A 11 -2.18 3.35 -9.58
N GLU A 12 -1.25 4.30 -9.46
CA GLU A 12 -0.94 4.93 -8.18
C GLU A 12 -2.20 5.51 -7.50
N ALA A 13 -3.08 6.17 -8.28
CA ALA A 13 -4.31 6.77 -7.79
C ALA A 13 -5.34 5.74 -7.28
N GLU A 14 -5.44 4.57 -7.91
CA GLU A 14 -6.29 3.48 -7.39
C GLU A 14 -5.74 2.94 -6.07
N PHE A 15 -4.42 2.78 -5.97
CA PHE A 15 -3.79 2.23 -4.77
C PHE A 15 -3.82 3.20 -3.59
N LYS A 16 -3.69 4.51 -3.84
CA LYS A 16 -3.88 5.56 -2.83
C LYS A 16 -5.21 5.41 -2.09
N LYS A 17 -6.31 5.18 -2.81
CA LYS A 17 -7.63 4.99 -2.21
C LYS A 17 -7.69 3.82 -1.23
N ILE A 18 -6.89 2.76 -1.48
CA ILE A 18 -6.83 1.61 -0.58
C ILE A 18 -6.09 1.99 0.71
N ILE A 19 -4.97 2.69 0.59
CA ILE A 19 -4.22 3.18 1.76
C ILE A 19 -5.06 4.17 2.57
N GLU A 20 -5.74 5.12 1.91
CA GLU A 20 -6.64 6.08 2.56
C GLU A 20 -7.79 5.37 3.28
N ALA A 21 -8.39 4.33 2.69
CA ALA A 21 -9.43 3.54 3.34
C ALA A 21 -8.93 2.81 4.60
N ILE A 22 -7.65 2.39 4.64
CA ILE A 22 -7.04 1.81 5.84
C ILE A 22 -6.80 2.91 6.89
N ILE A 23 -6.17 4.02 6.51
CA ILE A 23 -5.84 5.13 7.43
C ILE A 23 -7.11 5.73 8.06
N ASN A 24 -8.18 5.88 7.27
CA ASN A 24 -9.45 6.46 7.72
C ASN A 24 -10.38 5.44 8.41
N CYS A 25 -9.92 4.19 8.61
CA CYS A 25 -10.71 3.10 9.20
C CYS A 25 -12.07 2.90 8.50
N GLU A 26 -12.10 2.95 7.16
CA GLU A 26 -13.33 2.78 6.38
C GLU A 26 -13.81 1.32 6.38
N GLY A 27 -15.08 1.10 6.74
CA GLY A 27 -15.70 -0.23 6.78
C GLY A 27 -15.73 -0.84 8.17
N ASP A 28 -15.98 -2.15 8.23
CA ASP A 28 -15.94 -2.93 9.46
C ASP A 28 -14.55 -3.55 9.69
N GLU A 29 -14.36 -4.18 10.85
CA GLU A 29 -13.10 -4.85 11.23
C GLU A 29 -12.64 -5.85 10.15
N LYS A 30 -13.57 -6.65 9.62
CA LYS A 30 -13.27 -7.59 8.55
C LYS A 30 -12.76 -6.91 7.28
N THR A 31 -13.39 -5.79 6.89
CA THR A 31 -12.97 -5.01 5.72
C THR A 31 -11.56 -4.44 5.92
N GLN A 32 -11.26 -3.96 7.13
CA GLN A 32 -9.93 -3.46 7.48
C GLN A 32 -8.87 -4.57 7.44
N ASP A 33 -9.16 -5.73 8.02
CA ASP A 33 -8.29 -6.91 7.96
C ASP A 33 -8.02 -7.34 6.51
N ASP A 34 -9.07 -7.47 5.70
CA ASP A 34 -8.95 -7.87 4.29
C ASP A 34 -8.11 -6.85 3.48
N ASN A 35 -8.26 -5.55 3.76
CA ASN A 35 -7.46 -4.49 3.13
C ASN A 35 -5.99 -4.53 3.57
N LEU A 36 -5.74 -4.80 4.85
CA LEU A 36 -4.38 -4.85 5.39
C LEU A 36 -3.63 -6.09 4.88
N GLU A 37 -4.26 -7.27 4.91
CA GLU A 37 -3.70 -8.50 4.31
C GLU A 37 -3.39 -8.31 2.83
N PHE A 38 -4.31 -7.66 2.10
CA PHE A 38 -4.09 -7.30 0.71
C PHE A 38 -2.89 -6.37 0.54
N PHE A 39 -2.80 -5.29 1.32
CA PHE A 39 -1.70 -4.33 1.26
C PHE A 39 -0.34 -5.02 1.48
N ILE A 40 -0.21 -5.83 2.53
CA ILE A 40 1.00 -6.59 2.84
C ILE A 40 1.36 -7.49 1.65
N ARG A 41 0.39 -8.24 1.13
CA ARG A 41 0.60 -9.21 0.05
C ARG A 41 1.10 -8.56 -1.24
N VAL A 42 0.48 -7.46 -1.67
CA VAL A 42 0.75 -6.88 -3.01
C VAL A 42 1.92 -5.90 -3.02
N THR A 43 2.18 -5.23 -1.89
CA THR A 43 3.38 -4.38 -1.77
C THR A 43 4.65 -5.23 -1.67
N GLU A 44 4.53 -6.43 -1.10
CA GLU A 44 5.64 -7.36 -0.83
C GLU A 44 6.73 -6.76 0.06
N HIS A 45 6.46 -5.60 0.67
CA HIS A 45 7.41 -4.89 1.51
C HIS A 45 7.60 -5.64 2.83
N PRO A 46 8.85 -5.88 3.29
CA PRO A 46 9.10 -6.67 4.49
C PRO A 46 8.49 -6.07 5.75
N SER A 47 8.39 -4.74 5.84
CA SER A 47 7.75 -4.07 6.98
C SER A 47 6.22 -4.24 7.01
N GLY A 48 5.60 -4.69 5.91
CA GLY A 48 4.16 -4.95 5.87
C GLY A 48 3.32 -3.77 6.38
N SER A 49 2.44 -4.04 7.35
CA SER A 49 1.57 -3.05 7.99
C SER A 49 2.31 -1.96 8.76
N ASP A 50 3.58 -2.16 9.12
CA ASP A 50 4.36 -1.17 9.87
C ASP A 50 4.57 0.09 9.05
N LEU A 51 4.54 -0.01 7.71
CA LEU A 51 4.52 1.17 6.84
C LEU A 51 3.37 2.15 7.15
N ILE A 52 2.26 1.64 7.69
CA ILE A 52 1.06 2.40 8.03
C ILE A 52 1.04 2.76 9.52
N TYR A 53 1.29 1.79 10.40
CA TYR A 53 1.10 1.97 11.86
C TYR A 53 2.34 2.45 12.61
N TYR A 54 3.53 2.20 12.06
CA TYR A 54 4.81 2.52 12.69
C TYR A 54 5.75 3.15 11.66
N PRO A 55 5.39 4.31 11.08
CA PRO A 55 6.19 4.95 10.05
C PRO A 55 7.58 5.35 10.60
N GLU A 56 8.62 5.12 9.80
CA GLU A 56 10.02 5.40 10.14
C GLU A 56 10.70 6.28 9.08
N GLY A 57 11.77 6.97 9.48
CA GLY A 57 12.60 7.76 8.57
C GLY A 57 11.83 8.92 7.92
N ASP A 58 11.79 8.93 6.59
CA ASP A 58 11.11 9.95 5.79
C ASP A 58 9.60 9.66 5.59
N ASN A 59 9.11 8.52 6.07
CA ASN A 59 7.69 8.21 6.09
C ASN A 59 7.04 8.87 7.30
N ASP A 60 6.05 9.74 7.07
CA ASP A 60 5.30 10.46 8.11
C ASP A 60 3.91 9.85 8.38
N GLY A 61 3.63 8.67 7.82
CA GLY A 61 2.34 8.00 7.89
C GLY A 61 1.29 8.54 6.91
N SER A 62 1.62 9.55 6.09
CA SER A 62 0.72 10.00 5.02
C SER A 62 0.66 8.99 3.87
N THR A 63 -0.49 8.96 3.19
CA THR A 63 -0.68 8.17 1.97
C THR A 63 0.43 8.43 0.94
N GLU A 64 0.81 9.70 0.77
CA GLU A 64 1.88 10.12 -0.14
C GLU A 64 3.24 9.51 0.22
N ALA A 65 3.60 9.56 1.51
CA ALA A 65 4.88 9.03 1.98
C ALA A 65 4.94 7.50 1.87
N ILE A 66 3.87 6.80 2.21
CA ILE A 66 3.76 5.34 2.07
C ILE A 66 3.89 4.93 0.60
N ILE A 67 3.19 5.62 -0.32
CA ILE A 67 3.30 5.36 -1.77
C ILE A 67 4.73 5.57 -2.26
N LYS A 68 5.38 6.65 -1.82
CA LYS A 68 6.77 6.95 -2.19
C LYS A 68 7.70 5.82 -1.74
N GLU A 69 7.59 5.40 -0.48
CA GLU A 69 8.42 4.33 0.09
C GLU A 69 8.23 3.00 -0.65
N ILE A 70 6.98 2.61 -0.95
CA ILE A 70 6.70 1.40 -1.74
C ILE A 70 7.34 1.48 -3.12
N LYS A 71 7.25 2.62 -3.81
CA LYS A 71 7.84 2.81 -5.15
C LYS A 71 9.36 2.70 -5.11
N GLU A 72 9.99 3.39 -4.16
CA GLU A 72 11.45 3.41 -3.99
C GLU A 72 11.97 2.02 -3.64
N TRP A 73 11.35 1.34 -2.67
CA TRP A 73 11.73 0.00 -2.27
C TRP A 73 11.57 -1.00 -3.41
N ARG A 74 10.43 -1.00 -4.12
CA ARG A 74 10.21 -1.92 -5.24
C ARG A 74 11.21 -1.69 -6.37
N ALA A 75 11.50 -0.44 -6.71
CA ALA A 75 12.51 -0.09 -7.70
C ALA A 75 13.91 -0.57 -7.29
N ALA A 76 14.30 -0.34 -6.03
CA ALA A 76 15.58 -0.80 -5.49
C ALA A 76 15.73 -2.34 -5.49
N ASN A 77 14.61 -3.07 -5.39
CA ASN A 77 14.57 -4.53 -5.39
C ASN A 77 14.25 -5.14 -6.77
N GLY A 78 14.27 -4.34 -7.85
CA GLY A 78 14.01 -4.83 -9.21
C GLY A 78 12.60 -5.39 -9.44
N LYS A 79 11.63 -5.00 -8.60
CA LYS A 79 10.24 -5.41 -8.70
C LYS A 79 9.45 -4.44 -9.58
N PRO A 80 8.47 -4.92 -10.37
CA PRO A 80 7.62 -4.04 -11.17
C PRO A 80 6.78 -3.15 -10.24
N GLY A 81 6.64 -1.88 -10.64
CA GLY A 81 5.84 -0.88 -9.92
C GLY A 81 4.37 -0.87 -10.35
N PHE A 82 3.71 0.24 -10.06
CA PHE A 82 2.32 0.50 -10.47
C PHE A 82 2.14 0.50 -11.98
N LYS A 83 0.92 0.21 -12.41
CA LYS A 83 0.45 0.38 -13.77
C LYS A 83 0.67 1.83 -14.21
N GLN A 84 1.33 2.01 -15.36
CA GLN A 84 1.36 3.31 -16.02
C GLN A 84 -0.05 3.63 -16.54
N ALA A 85 -0.54 4.83 -16.22
CA ALA A 85 -1.85 5.30 -16.65
C ALA A 85 -1.88 5.59 -18.16
#